data_AF-A0A1I0QVA0-F1
#
_entry.id   AF-A0A1I0QVA0-F1
#
_cell.length_a   1.000
_cell.length_b   1.000
_cell.length_c   1.000
_cell.angle_alpha   90.00
_cell.angle_beta   90.00
_cell.angle_gamma   90.00
#
_symmetry.space_group_name_H-M   'P 1'
#
loop_
_entity.id
_entity.type
_entity.pdbx_description
1 polymer ?
#
loop_
_entity_poly.entity_id
_entity_poly.type
_entity_poly.pdbx_seq_one_letter_code
_entity_poly.pdbx_strand_id
1 'polypeptide(L)'
;MKKRTITALMLIGALALSSCGKAPERDSDNKTRETTEATIEETTEETTSETSAAPTATPTPRPTATPSPTPRPTVTPTATPTPRPTPMPAPDKEYFDGLITTEHYGLGANYRVPYINIDSDEIDDLNSTIAEDSQAFEEAYGSVEETCVRFAAYSYYDGVYSMVVDYSTPDGYSEYKTYTFNSEGHVLSSSEILELVGIDEDDFYDTVCDATTIYLNDNYTHPDGTVPVIDRAPNPDWVRDGWAGFDSLIEDNFSTDTINLDMPMIINNNGELCVDQAIMPCADGHDSEHFITVPAGQDSGIRADILS
;
A
#
# COMPACT_ATOMS: atom_id res chain seq x y z
N MET A 1 -41.83 8.63 12.80
CA MET A 1 -41.00 8.12 11.69
C MET A 1 -39.95 7.17 12.27
N LYS A 2 -39.63 6.10 11.55
CA LYS A 2 -39.03 4.86 12.07
C LYS A 2 -37.59 5.08 12.57
N LYS A 3 -37.33 4.74 13.83
CA LYS A 3 -35.97 4.53 14.35
C LYS A 3 -35.35 3.34 13.63
N ARG A 4 -34.24 3.54 12.93
CA ARG A 4 -33.42 2.45 12.39
C ARG A 4 -32.23 2.29 13.31
N THR A 5 -32.23 1.17 14.01
CA THR A 5 -31.12 0.66 14.81
C THR A 5 -30.05 0.15 13.83
N ILE A 6 -28.84 0.70 13.87
CA ILE A 6 -27.68 0.16 13.16
C ILE A 6 -26.79 -0.50 14.21
N THR A 7 -26.54 -1.79 14.00
CA THR A 7 -25.73 -2.65 14.86
C THR A 7 -24.25 -2.40 14.51
N ALA A 8 -23.51 -1.72 15.38
CA ALA A 8 -22.06 -1.64 15.30
C ALA A 8 -21.45 -2.99 15.73
N LEU A 9 -20.74 -3.65 14.81
CA LEU A 9 -20.02 -4.90 15.07
C LEU A 9 -18.56 -4.55 15.35
N MET A 10 -18.24 -4.13 16.58
CA MET A 10 -16.86 -3.98 17.04
C MET A 10 -16.29 -5.36 17.40
N LEU A 11 -15.29 -5.83 16.66
CA LEU A 11 -14.44 -6.95 17.07
C LEU A 11 -13.28 -6.40 17.92
N ILE A 12 -13.32 -6.70 19.21
CA ILE A 12 -12.29 -6.33 20.19
C ILE A 12 -11.18 -7.39 20.17
N GLY A 13 -9.98 -6.99 19.77
CA GLY A 13 -8.75 -7.78 19.89
C GLY A 13 -7.74 -7.11 20.81
N ALA A 14 -7.97 -7.14 22.13
CA ALA A 14 -7.03 -6.62 23.12
C ALA A 14 -6.00 -7.70 23.53
N LEU A 15 -4.73 -7.52 23.16
CA LEU A 15 -3.60 -8.24 23.74
C LEU A 15 -2.81 -7.31 24.67
N ALA A 16 -3.03 -7.47 25.97
CA ALA A 16 -2.24 -6.83 27.01
C ALA A 16 -0.91 -7.56 27.21
N LEU A 17 0.21 -6.84 27.08
CA LEU A 17 1.54 -7.26 27.53
C LEU A 17 1.84 -6.68 28.92
N SER A 18 2.00 -7.54 29.92
CA SER A 18 2.83 -7.36 31.13
C SER A 18 2.79 -8.70 31.91
N SER A 19 3.78 -9.17 32.66
CA SER A 19 5.14 -8.78 33.02
C SER A 19 5.75 -9.95 33.82
N CYS A 20 7.04 -10.22 33.60
CA CYS A 20 8.07 -10.87 34.44
C CYS A 20 7.74 -12.00 35.47
N GLY A 21 8.48 -13.12 35.36
CA GLY A 21 8.61 -14.08 36.46
C GLY A 21 9.64 -15.21 36.26
N LYS A 22 10.91 -14.92 36.56
CA LYS A 22 11.99 -15.82 37.05
C LYS A 22 12.31 -17.14 36.31
N ALA A 23 13.56 -17.20 35.84
CA ALA A 23 14.29 -18.40 35.45
C ALA A 23 14.47 -19.41 36.60
N PRO A 24 14.62 -20.70 36.26
CA PRO A 24 15.51 -21.58 37.00
C PRO A 24 16.54 -22.27 36.09
N GLU A 25 17.77 -22.34 36.61
CA GLU A 25 18.87 -23.21 36.19
C GLU A 25 18.41 -24.66 36.00
N ARG A 26 19.01 -25.35 35.03
CA ARG A 26 19.06 -26.81 35.02
C ARG A 26 20.49 -27.28 34.77
N ASP A 27 21.09 -27.73 35.85
CA ASP A 27 22.22 -28.64 35.87
C ASP A 27 21.70 -30.10 35.80
N SER A 28 22.61 -30.97 35.38
CA SER A 28 22.72 -32.41 35.65
C SER A 28 22.04 -33.47 34.76
N ASP A 29 22.91 -34.42 34.40
CA ASP A 29 22.71 -35.88 34.32
C ASP A 29 22.42 -36.56 32.97
N ASN A 30 23.54 -36.90 32.33
CA ASN A 30 23.86 -38.20 31.71
C ASN A 30 22.97 -39.39 32.15
N LYS A 31 22.35 -40.09 31.19
CA LYS A 31 22.22 -41.56 31.26
C LYS A 31 21.98 -42.23 29.90
N THR A 32 22.98 -43.02 29.52
CA THR A 32 22.99 -44.12 28.55
C THR A 32 21.78 -45.07 28.63
N ARG A 33 21.30 -45.56 27.46
CA ARG A 33 20.90 -46.96 27.29
C ARG A 33 20.95 -47.43 25.82
N GLU A 34 21.92 -48.33 25.58
CA GLU A 34 21.98 -49.52 24.69
C GLU A 34 20.82 -49.82 23.72
N THR A 35 21.12 -50.00 22.42
CA THR A 35 21.39 -51.29 21.69
C THR A 35 20.09 -51.77 21.00
N THR A 36 20.03 -52.06 19.70
CA THR A 36 20.56 -53.29 19.07
C THR A 36 20.41 -53.18 17.53
N GLU A 37 21.50 -53.51 16.81
CA GLU A 37 21.65 -54.28 15.54
C GLU A 37 20.63 -54.12 14.40
N ALA A 38 20.94 -54.34 13.12
CA ALA A 38 22.13 -54.51 12.27
C ALA A 38 21.54 -54.81 10.88
N THR A 39 22.28 -54.53 9.80
CA THR A 39 22.55 -55.46 8.68
C THR A 39 23.16 -54.68 7.52
N ILE A 40 24.43 -54.94 7.29
CA ILE A 40 25.25 -54.66 6.11
C ILE A 40 25.12 -55.88 5.20
N GLU A 41 25.08 -55.71 3.88
CA GLU A 41 25.65 -56.56 2.79
C GLU A 41 25.32 -55.84 1.46
N GLU A 42 26.10 -55.80 0.38
CA GLU A 42 27.42 -56.30 -0.01
C GLU A 42 27.72 -55.64 -1.39
N THR A 43 29.00 -55.34 -1.65
CA THR A 43 29.54 -54.87 -2.93
C THR A 43 30.20 -56.04 -3.64
N THR A 44 29.89 -56.30 -4.92
CA THR A 44 30.72 -57.17 -5.78
C THR A 44 30.71 -56.69 -7.25
N GLU A 45 31.91 -56.44 -7.78
CA GLU A 45 32.24 -56.07 -9.16
C GLU A 45 32.51 -57.29 -10.07
N GLU A 46 32.49 -57.00 -11.39
CA GLU A 46 33.10 -57.67 -12.54
C GLU A 46 32.65 -59.07 -12.98
N THR A 47 32.36 -59.21 -14.29
CA THR A 47 33.14 -60.05 -15.23
C THR A 47 32.64 -59.88 -16.67
N THR A 48 33.57 -59.55 -17.57
CA THR A 48 33.44 -59.53 -19.04
C THR A 48 33.32 -60.96 -19.60
N SER A 49 32.40 -61.19 -20.55
CA SER A 49 32.50 -62.33 -21.47
C SER A 49 31.85 -62.05 -22.83
N GLU A 50 32.64 -62.27 -23.88
CA GLU A 50 32.31 -62.12 -25.29
C GLU A 50 31.33 -63.19 -25.77
N THR A 51 30.38 -62.85 -26.66
CA THR A 51 29.70 -63.86 -27.50
C THR A 51 29.31 -63.30 -28.87
N SER A 52 29.98 -63.90 -29.87
CA SER A 52 29.68 -64.05 -31.30
C SER A 52 28.35 -63.53 -31.86
N ALA A 53 28.46 -62.64 -32.86
CA ALA A 53 27.36 -62.10 -33.67
C ALA A 53 26.79 -63.11 -34.69
N ALA A 54 25.47 -63.05 -34.90
CA ALA A 54 24.76 -63.62 -36.06
C ALA A 54 24.25 -62.47 -36.95
N PRO A 55 24.24 -62.57 -38.29
CA PRO A 55 23.86 -61.46 -39.15
C PRO A 55 22.33 -61.29 -39.19
N THR A 56 21.86 -60.15 -38.70
CA THR A 56 20.47 -59.71 -38.77
C THR A 56 20.19 -59.05 -40.14
N ALA A 57 19.12 -59.48 -40.81
CA ALA A 57 18.68 -58.90 -42.08
C ALA A 57 18.28 -57.42 -41.91
N THR A 58 18.82 -56.55 -42.76
CA THR A 58 18.57 -55.11 -42.77
C THR A 58 17.19 -54.80 -43.41
N PRO A 59 16.24 -54.15 -42.73
CA PRO A 59 15.02 -53.70 -43.37
C PRO A 59 15.27 -52.43 -44.20
N THR A 60 14.73 -52.42 -45.42
CA THR A 60 14.73 -51.28 -46.36
C THR A 60 13.98 -50.07 -45.77
N PRO A 61 14.52 -48.84 -45.83
CA PRO A 61 13.82 -47.66 -45.32
C PRO A 61 12.62 -47.28 -46.20
N ARG A 62 11.48 -47.02 -45.54
CA ARG A 62 10.27 -46.47 -46.15
C ARG A 62 10.45 -44.97 -46.40
N PRO A 63 9.99 -44.41 -47.53
CA PRO A 63 10.11 -42.97 -47.80
C PRO A 63 9.36 -42.15 -46.74
N THR A 64 10.06 -41.19 -46.16
CA THR A 64 9.57 -40.18 -45.22
C THR A 64 8.70 -39.16 -45.96
N ALA A 65 7.51 -38.89 -45.43
CA ALA A 65 6.62 -37.84 -45.94
C ALA A 65 7.20 -36.46 -45.64
N THR A 66 7.20 -35.59 -46.65
CA THR A 66 7.65 -34.20 -46.56
C THR A 66 6.73 -33.42 -45.60
N PRO A 67 7.27 -32.65 -44.63
CA PRO A 67 6.44 -31.85 -43.73
C PRO A 67 5.71 -30.73 -44.50
N SER A 68 4.43 -30.53 -44.18
CA SER A 68 3.61 -29.43 -44.68
C SER A 68 4.09 -28.10 -44.08
N PRO A 69 4.07 -26.98 -44.84
CA PRO A 69 4.45 -25.69 -44.30
C PRO A 69 3.53 -25.24 -43.16
N THR A 70 4.13 -24.81 -42.06
CA THR A 70 3.47 -24.22 -40.89
C THR A 70 2.94 -22.82 -41.26
N PRO A 71 1.68 -22.47 -40.92
CA PRO A 71 1.16 -21.13 -41.15
C PRO A 71 1.95 -20.09 -40.34
N ARG A 72 2.26 -18.96 -41.00
CA ARG A 72 2.97 -17.83 -40.40
C ARG A 72 2.10 -17.17 -39.32
N PRO A 73 2.66 -16.75 -38.16
CA PRO A 73 1.89 -16.06 -37.13
C PRO A 73 1.33 -14.75 -37.69
N THR A 74 0.02 -14.56 -37.53
CA THR A 74 -0.68 -13.29 -37.72
C THR A 74 -0.26 -12.33 -36.61
N VAL A 75 0.30 -11.18 -36.99
CA VAL A 75 0.64 -10.10 -36.07
C VAL A 75 -0.66 -9.41 -35.70
N THR A 76 -1.12 -9.59 -34.46
CA THR A 76 -2.22 -8.81 -33.89
C THR A 76 -1.76 -7.36 -33.76
N PRO A 77 -2.54 -6.36 -34.22
CA PRO A 77 -2.16 -4.97 -34.05
C PRO A 77 -2.06 -4.64 -32.55
N THR A 78 -0.89 -4.16 -32.15
CA THR A 78 -0.64 -3.63 -30.82
C THR A 78 -1.50 -2.38 -30.63
N ALA A 79 -2.24 -2.30 -29.51
CA ALA A 79 -3.00 -1.10 -29.18
C ALA A 79 -2.04 0.10 -29.14
N THR A 80 -2.37 1.15 -29.87
CA THR A 80 -1.61 2.40 -29.84
C THR A 80 -1.80 3.00 -28.45
N PRO A 81 -0.74 3.32 -27.69
CA PRO A 81 -0.90 3.91 -26.36
C PRO A 81 -1.67 5.23 -26.49
N THR A 82 -2.71 5.36 -25.68
CA THR A 82 -3.47 6.59 -25.51
C THR A 82 -2.50 7.67 -25.02
N PRO A 83 -2.45 8.86 -25.64
CA PRO A 83 -1.55 9.92 -25.18
C PRO A 83 -1.89 10.30 -23.74
N ARG A 84 -0.90 10.22 -22.85
CA ARG A 84 -1.00 10.72 -21.47
C ARG A 84 -1.42 12.20 -21.52
N PRO A 85 -2.40 12.64 -20.71
CA PRO A 85 -2.75 14.05 -20.63
C PRO A 85 -1.48 14.88 -20.38
N THR A 86 -1.36 15.96 -21.14
CA THR A 86 -0.21 16.85 -21.01
C THR A 86 -0.37 17.57 -19.67
N PRO A 87 0.62 17.55 -18.75
CA PRO A 87 0.50 18.28 -17.49
C PRO A 87 0.25 19.75 -17.83
N MET A 88 -0.91 20.23 -17.42
CA MET A 88 -1.31 21.61 -17.65
C MET A 88 -0.47 22.49 -16.71
N PRO A 89 -0.04 23.70 -17.13
CA PRO A 89 0.75 24.57 -16.27
C PRO A 89 0.08 24.71 -14.91
N ALA A 90 0.86 24.47 -13.84
CA ALA A 90 0.41 24.63 -12.47
C ALA A 90 -0.24 26.01 -12.33
N PRO A 91 -1.49 26.08 -11.84
CA PRO A 91 -2.16 27.37 -11.71
C PRO A 91 -1.33 28.30 -10.83
N ASP A 92 -1.33 29.59 -11.17
CA ASP A 92 -1.01 30.62 -10.18
C ASP A 92 -1.88 30.30 -8.95
N LYS A 93 -1.29 30.33 -7.74
CA LYS A 93 -1.95 30.00 -6.47
C LYS A 93 -3.14 30.93 -6.22
N GLU A 94 -4.22 30.78 -6.98
CA GLU A 94 -5.48 31.48 -6.79
C GLU A 94 -6.06 30.90 -5.51
N TYR A 95 -5.84 31.70 -4.48
CA TYR A 95 -6.35 31.57 -3.13
C TYR A 95 -7.78 31.04 -3.14
N PHE A 96 -7.99 29.89 -2.49
CA PHE A 96 -9.31 29.38 -2.14
C PHE A 96 -10.01 30.41 -1.24
N ASP A 97 -10.79 31.31 -1.86
CA ASP A 97 -11.57 32.37 -1.20
C ASP A 97 -12.82 31.81 -0.46
N GLY A 98 -13.07 30.50 -0.56
CA GLY A 98 -14.02 29.76 0.29
C GLY A 98 -13.47 29.45 1.69
N LEU A 99 -12.54 30.29 2.16
CA LEU A 99 -11.56 30.02 3.21
C LEU A 99 -12.11 29.21 4.39
N ILE A 100 -11.47 28.06 4.55
CA ILE A 100 -11.47 27.19 5.71
C ILE A 100 -11.05 27.97 6.96
N THR A 101 -12.03 28.44 7.74
CA THR A 101 -11.89 29.00 9.09
C THR A 101 -13.14 28.62 9.88
N THR A 102 -13.16 28.34 11.18
CA THR A 102 -12.20 28.33 12.30
C THR A 102 -12.93 27.61 13.43
N GLU A 103 -12.20 26.95 14.34
CA GLU A 103 -12.60 26.66 15.72
C GLU A 103 -14.09 26.35 15.92
N HIS A 104 -14.50 25.09 15.74
CA HIS A 104 -15.84 24.70 16.16
C HIS A 104 -15.88 24.58 17.70
N TYR A 105 -16.48 25.57 18.38
CA TYR A 105 -16.72 25.58 19.84
C TYR A 105 -17.84 24.61 20.27
N GLY A 106 -17.82 23.38 19.75
CA GLY A 106 -18.74 22.30 20.12
C GLY A 106 -18.16 21.28 21.09
N LEU A 107 -16.82 21.13 21.13
CA LEU A 107 -16.13 20.05 21.84
C LEU A 107 -15.48 20.48 23.18
N GLY A 108 -15.78 21.67 23.69
CA GLY A 108 -15.30 22.10 25.01
C GLY A 108 -13.80 22.41 25.11
N ALA A 109 -13.03 22.31 24.02
CA ALA A 109 -11.64 22.71 23.93
C ALA A 109 -11.22 23.10 22.49
N ASN A 110 -10.05 23.74 22.37
CA ASN A 110 -9.57 24.52 21.23
C ASN A 110 -9.18 23.69 19.98
N TYR A 111 -10.09 22.93 19.38
CA TYR A 111 -9.80 22.21 18.13
C TYR A 111 -10.03 23.06 16.90
N ARG A 112 -9.05 23.03 15.99
CA ARG A 112 -9.15 23.60 14.65
C ARG A 112 -9.63 22.52 13.68
N VAL A 113 -10.95 22.31 13.63
CA VAL A 113 -11.58 21.44 12.63
C VAL A 113 -11.78 22.23 11.32
N PRO A 114 -11.48 21.67 10.14
CA PRO A 114 -11.77 22.37 8.89
C PRO A 114 -13.27 22.49 8.66
N TYR A 115 -13.69 23.64 8.10
CA TYR A 115 -15.05 23.88 7.64
C TYR A 115 -14.98 24.41 6.21
N ILE A 116 -15.75 23.79 5.31
CA ILE A 116 -15.78 24.14 3.89
C ILE A 116 -16.96 25.08 3.66
N ASN A 117 -16.69 26.32 3.25
CA ASN A 117 -17.70 27.36 3.05
C ASN A 117 -18.20 27.39 1.60
N ILE A 118 -18.87 26.33 1.18
CA ILE A 118 -19.56 26.23 -0.11
C ILE A 118 -21.03 25.89 0.17
N ASP A 119 -21.95 26.66 -0.41
CA ASP A 119 -23.39 26.51 -0.21
C ASP A 119 -23.93 25.34 -1.04
N SER A 120 -23.82 24.12 -0.50
CA SER A 120 -24.42 22.90 -1.07
C SER A 120 -24.79 21.89 0.02
N ASP A 121 -25.82 21.08 -0.25
CA ASP A 121 -26.24 20.00 0.66
C ASP A 121 -25.11 18.96 0.85
N GLU A 122 -24.34 18.64 -0.20
CA GLU A 122 -23.22 17.68 -0.10
C GLU A 122 -22.08 18.20 0.76
N ILE A 123 -21.80 19.51 0.71
CA ILE A 123 -20.77 20.14 1.54
C ILE A 123 -21.24 20.26 2.99
N ASP A 124 -22.52 20.50 3.23
CA ASP A 124 -23.10 20.46 4.57
C ASP A 124 -23.00 19.05 5.19
N ASP A 125 -23.28 18.01 4.40
CA ASP A 125 -23.11 16.61 4.81
C ASP A 125 -21.62 16.26 5.06
N LEU A 126 -20.71 16.75 4.22
CA LEU A 126 -19.27 16.56 4.40
C LEU A 126 -18.75 17.27 5.65
N ASN A 127 -19.14 18.53 5.88
CA ASN A 127 -18.78 19.27 7.10
C ASN A 127 -19.30 18.56 8.36
N SER A 128 -20.51 17.99 8.29
CA SER A 128 -21.07 17.17 9.38
C SER A 128 -20.24 15.90 9.62
N THR A 129 -19.84 15.21 8.55
CA THR A 129 -18.98 14.02 8.60
C THR A 129 -17.64 14.33 9.26
N ILE A 130 -16.96 15.42 8.87
CA ILE A 130 -15.68 15.85 9.45
C ILE A 130 -15.83 16.14 10.95
N ALA A 131 -16.92 16.79 11.35
CA ALA A 131 -17.19 17.08 12.76
C ALA A 131 -17.46 15.81 13.58
N GLU A 132 -18.24 14.87 13.04
CA GLU A 132 -18.52 13.57 13.66
C GLU A 132 -17.25 12.72 13.79
N ASP A 133 -16.41 12.69 12.75
CA ASP A 133 -15.13 11.99 12.76
C ASP A 133 -14.17 12.54 13.82
N SER A 134 -14.08 13.88 13.90
CA SER A 134 -13.28 14.56 14.92
C SER A 134 -13.73 14.20 16.35
N GLN A 135 -15.05 14.15 16.57
CA GLN A 135 -15.60 13.75 17.86
C GLN A 135 -15.35 12.27 18.15
N ALA A 136 -15.55 11.38 17.17
CA ALA A 136 -15.34 9.94 17.33
C ALA A 136 -13.87 9.63 17.66
N PHE A 137 -12.93 10.32 17.03
CA PHE A 137 -11.50 10.20 17.33
C PHE A 137 -11.19 10.60 18.77
N GLU A 138 -11.74 11.73 19.24
CA GLU A 138 -11.60 12.15 20.64
C GLU A 138 -12.18 11.10 21.61
N GLU A 139 -13.38 10.59 21.35
CA GLU A 139 -14.02 9.58 22.20
C GLU A 139 -13.23 8.26 22.26
N ALA A 140 -12.54 7.90 21.17
CA ALA A 140 -11.74 6.69 21.08
C ALA A 140 -10.39 6.81 21.82
N TYR A 141 -9.72 7.96 21.72
CA TYR A 141 -8.32 8.10 22.12
C TYR A 141 -8.06 9.02 23.34
N GLY A 142 -9.07 9.72 23.87
CA GLY A 142 -8.99 10.42 25.16
C GLY A 142 -9.07 11.95 25.08
N SER A 143 -8.77 12.62 26.20
CA SER A 143 -9.03 14.06 26.36
C SER A 143 -8.14 14.93 25.47
N VAL A 144 -8.71 16.05 25.05
CA VAL A 144 -8.21 17.10 24.14
C VAL A 144 -6.79 17.64 24.36
N GLU A 145 -6.16 17.32 25.49
CA GLU A 145 -4.76 17.68 25.73
C GLU A 145 -3.77 16.71 25.06
N GLU A 146 -4.27 15.57 24.55
CA GLU A 146 -3.45 14.50 23.96
C GLU A 146 -3.69 14.37 22.44
N THR A 147 -4.91 14.44 21.93
CA THR A 147 -5.16 14.27 20.48
C THR A 147 -4.94 15.56 19.67
N CYS A 148 -4.54 15.42 18.41
CA CYS A 148 -4.30 16.51 17.47
C CYS A 148 -5.12 16.31 16.20
N VAL A 149 -5.80 17.38 15.77
CA VAL A 149 -6.44 17.47 14.45
C VAL A 149 -5.74 18.56 13.64
N ARG A 150 -5.08 18.16 12.56
CA ARG A 150 -4.42 19.06 11.61
C ARG A 150 -5.02 18.87 10.22
N PHE A 151 -4.83 19.85 9.35
CA PHE A 151 -5.26 19.69 7.96
C PHE A 151 -4.43 20.54 7.01
N ALA A 152 -4.36 20.06 5.77
CA ALA A 152 -3.84 20.78 4.62
C ALA A 152 -4.87 20.76 3.50
N ALA A 153 -4.89 21.82 2.69
CA ALA A 153 -5.77 21.95 1.53
C ALA A 153 -4.95 22.24 0.28
N TYR A 154 -5.41 21.67 -0.83
CA TYR A 154 -4.77 21.69 -2.14
C TYR A 154 -5.81 22.17 -3.15
N SER A 155 -5.34 22.92 -4.15
CA SER A 155 -6.17 23.42 -5.24
C SER A 155 -5.58 22.96 -6.56
N TYR A 156 -6.37 22.20 -7.31
CA TYR A 156 -6.07 21.86 -8.70
C TYR A 156 -6.81 22.82 -9.65
N TYR A 157 -6.33 22.91 -10.88
CA TYR A 157 -7.01 23.66 -11.93
C TYR A 157 -8.46 23.16 -12.11
N ASP A 158 -9.35 24.04 -12.57
CA ASP A 158 -10.79 23.79 -12.78
C ASP A 158 -11.68 23.84 -11.51
N GLY A 159 -11.18 24.45 -10.45
CA GLY A 159 -11.95 24.63 -9.22
C GLY A 159 -12.15 23.32 -8.45
N VAL A 160 -11.26 22.35 -8.62
CA VAL A 160 -11.19 21.13 -7.81
C VAL A 160 -10.26 21.38 -6.63
N TYR A 161 -10.72 21.03 -5.44
CA TYR A 161 -9.99 21.17 -4.20
C TYR A 161 -9.89 19.83 -3.51
N SER A 162 -8.75 19.55 -2.90
CA SER A 162 -8.58 18.41 -2.03
C SER A 162 -8.16 18.86 -0.64
N MET A 163 -8.56 18.10 0.37
CA MET A 163 -8.22 18.34 1.76
C MET A 163 -7.78 17.03 2.40
N VAL A 164 -6.73 17.12 3.22
CA VAL A 164 -6.28 16.03 4.07
C VAL A 164 -6.47 16.47 5.51
N VAL A 165 -7.10 15.62 6.31
CA VAL A 165 -7.27 15.79 7.76
C VAL A 165 -6.46 14.70 8.45
N ASP A 166 -5.52 15.13 9.29
CA ASP A 166 -4.68 14.28 10.14
C ASP A 166 -5.30 14.22 11.54
N TYR A 167 -5.72 13.03 11.93
CA TYR A 167 -6.12 12.69 13.29
C TYR A 167 -4.99 11.92 13.96
N SER A 168 -4.26 12.57 14.87
CA SER A 168 -3.09 11.97 15.49
C SER A 168 -3.08 12.05 17.01
N THR A 169 -2.31 11.15 17.62
CA THR A 169 -2.07 11.08 19.07
C THR A 169 -0.59 11.41 19.38
N PRO A 170 -0.24 11.73 20.65
CA PRO A 170 1.14 12.06 21.02
C PRO A 170 2.08 10.86 20.95
N ASP A 171 1.54 9.65 21.00
CA ASP A 171 2.25 8.37 20.89
C ASP A 171 2.32 7.86 19.44
N GLY A 172 1.95 8.69 18.47
CA GLY A 172 2.36 8.53 17.07
C GLY A 172 1.39 7.81 16.19
N TYR A 173 0.23 7.44 16.72
CA TYR A 173 -0.86 7.02 15.86
C TYR A 173 -1.31 8.22 15.03
N SER A 174 -1.45 8.03 13.73
CA SER A 174 -2.01 9.00 12.80
C SER A 174 -2.96 8.29 11.84
N GLU A 175 -4.16 8.83 11.67
CA GLU A 175 -5.14 8.42 10.66
C GLU A 175 -5.40 9.61 9.75
N TYR A 176 -5.25 9.41 8.44
CA TYR A 176 -5.54 10.44 7.45
C TYR A 176 -6.89 10.19 6.80
N LYS A 177 -7.71 11.24 6.76
CA LYS A 177 -8.92 11.27 5.93
C LYS A 177 -8.77 12.29 4.84
N THR A 178 -9.23 11.94 3.66
CA THR A 178 -9.08 12.76 2.45
C THR A 178 -10.43 13.08 1.84
N TYR A 179 -10.60 14.31 1.38
CA TYR A 179 -11.83 14.75 0.75
C TYR A 179 -11.48 15.57 -0.48
N THR A 180 -12.14 15.30 -1.60
CA THR A 180 -11.99 16.08 -2.83
C THR A 180 -13.36 16.59 -3.27
N PHE A 181 -13.45 17.87 -3.60
CA PHE A 181 -14.70 18.53 -3.97
C PHE A 181 -14.45 19.65 -4.97
N ASN A 182 -15.47 20.02 -5.74
CA ASN A 182 -15.36 21.12 -6.70
C ASN A 182 -15.96 22.43 -6.17
N SER A 183 -15.74 23.53 -6.89
CA SER A 183 -16.27 24.86 -6.56
C SER A 183 -17.80 24.98 -6.63
N GLU A 184 -18.47 23.99 -7.23
CA GLU A 184 -19.94 23.91 -7.29
C GLU A 184 -20.51 23.19 -6.04
N GLY A 185 -19.66 22.67 -5.17
CA GLY A 185 -20.05 21.99 -3.94
C GLY A 185 -20.41 20.52 -4.14
N HIS A 186 -19.92 19.89 -5.20
CA HIS A 186 -20.02 18.45 -5.37
C HIS A 186 -18.78 17.76 -4.75
N VAL A 187 -18.99 16.71 -3.95
CA VAL A 187 -17.94 15.88 -3.36
C VAL A 187 -17.64 14.71 -4.29
N LEU A 188 -16.39 14.62 -4.74
CA LEU A 188 -15.96 13.63 -5.72
C LEU A 188 -15.74 12.26 -5.07
N SER A 189 -16.21 11.22 -5.75
CA SER A 189 -15.85 9.83 -5.49
C SER A 189 -14.42 9.51 -5.96
N SER A 190 -13.85 8.41 -5.47
CA SER A 190 -12.54 7.91 -5.94
C SER A 190 -12.53 7.68 -7.45
N SER A 191 -13.62 7.16 -8.01
CA SER A 191 -13.82 6.99 -9.47
C SER A 191 -13.66 8.31 -10.24
N GLU A 192 -14.30 9.38 -9.76
CA GLU A 192 -14.22 10.71 -10.38
C GLU A 192 -12.82 11.32 -10.23
N ILE A 193 -12.16 11.09 -9.09
CA ILE A 193 -10.76 11.47 -8.89
C ILE A 193 -9.86 10.78 -9.92
N LEU A 194 -10.02 9.47 -10.12
CA LEU A 194 -9.25 8.70 -11.09
C LEU A 194 -9.49 9.15 -12.54
N GLU A 195 -10.74 9.45 -12.90
CA GLU A 195 -11.08 10.01 -14.21
C GLU A 195 -10.37 11.36 -14.45
N LEU A 196 -10.32 12.24 -13.44
CA LEU A 196 -9.65 13.54 -13.54
C LEU A 196 -8.15 13.43 -13.79
N VAL A 197 -7.47 12.48 -13.14
CA VAL A 197 -6.03 12.27 -13.29
C VAL A 197 -5.68 11.33 -14.46
N GLY A 198 -6.69 10.76 -15.11
CA GLY A 198 -6.55 9.89 -16.28
C GLY A 198 -5.99 8.51 -15.94
N ILE A 199 -6.39 7.94 -14.80
CA ILE A 199 -6.06 6.57 -14.38
C ILE A 199 -7.35 5.74 -14.50
N ASP A 200 -7.27 4.58 -15.15
CA ASP A 200 -8.39 3.63 -15.20
C ASP A 200 -8.51 2.90 -13.85
N GLU A 201 -9.73 2.68 -13.36
CA GLU A 201 -9.98 1.93 -12.12
C GLU A 201 -9.38 0.52 -12.17
N ASP A 202 -9.44 -0.14 -13.32
CA ASP A 202 -8.87 -1.49 -13.50
C ASP A 202 -7.34 -1.48 -13.41
N ASP A 203 -6.70 -0.34 -13.74
CA ASP A 203 -5.26 -0.15 -13.68
C ASP A 203 -4.80 0.46 -12.33
N PHE A 204 -5.73 0.91 -11.47
CA PHE A 204 -5.40 1.63 -10.24
C PHE A 204 -4.48 0.84 -9.32
N TYR A 205 -4.82 -0.42 -9.05
CA TYR A 205 -4.04 -1.29 -8.18
C TYR A 205 -2.59 -1.45 -8.68
N ASP A 206 -2.43 -1.74 -9.97
CA ASP A 206 -1.12 -1.94 -10.58
C ASP A 206 -0.29 -0.64 -10.56
N THR A 207 -0.95 0.48 -10.82
CA THR A 207 -0.33 1.80 -10.86
C THR A 207 0.18 2.23 -9.48
N VAL A 208 -0.60 1.99 -8.42
CA VAL A 208 -0.18 2.26 -7.04
C VAL A 208 0.96 1.34 -6.64
N CYS A 209 0.88 0.03 -6.93
CA CYS A 209 1.97 -0.90 -6.63
C CYS A 209 3.30 -0.49 -7.30
N ASP A 210 3.25 -0.05 -8.55
CA ASP A 210 4.44 0.40 -9.28
C ASP A 210 5.01 1.69 -8.66
N ALA A 211 4.16 2.65 -8.29
CA ALA A 211 4.56 3.86 -7.59
C ALA A 211 5.18 3.57 -6.21
N THR A 212 4.58 2.68 -5.41
CA THR A 212 5.11 2.24 -4.11
C THR A 212 6.46 1.54 -4.28
N THR A 213 6.63 0.73 -5.32
CA THR A 213 7.91 0.06 -5.63
C THR A 213 9.01 1.09 -5.95
N ILE A 214 8.69 2.10 -6.77
CA ILE A 214 9.62 3.20 -7.08
C ILE A 214 10.01 3.94 -5.80
N TYR A 215 9.02 4.36 -5.00
CA TYR A 215 9.25 5.09 -3.76
C TYR A 215 10.19 4.32 -2.81
N LEU A 216 9.88 3.05 -2.56
CA LEU A 216 10.67 2.22 -1.65
C LEU A 216 12.11 2.04 -2.15
N ASN A 217 12.28 1.78 -3.45
CA ASN A 217 13.60 1.56 -4.02
C ASN A 217 14.43 2.85 -4.04
N ASP A 218 13.85 3.99 -4.35
CA ASP A 218 14.58 5.26 -4.40
C ASP A 218 15.03 5.74 -3.01
N ASN A 219 14.25 5.45 -1.95
CA ASN A 219 14.53 5.95 -0.61
C ASN A 219 15.31 4.97 0.28
N TYR A 220 15.21 3.66 0.05
CA TYR A 220 15.74 2.65 0.98
C TYR A 220 16.74 1.67 0.35
N THR A 221 17.20 1.94 -0.86
CA THR A 221 18.33 1.17 -1.44
C THR A 221 19.57 1.28 -0.56
N HIS A 222 20.14 0.13 -0.21
CA HIS A 222 21.37 0.07 0.58
C HIS A 222 22.56 0.69 -0.16
N PRO A 223 23.61 1.12 0.56
CA PRO A 223 24.81 1.70 -0.07
C PRO A 223 25.51 0.79 -1.10
N ASP A 224 25.27 -0.52 -1.05
CA ASP A 224 25.80 -1.50 -2.01
C ASP A 224 24.93 -1.66 -3.28
N GLY A 225 23.81 -0.94 -3.37
CA GLY A 225 22.86 -0.97 -4.49
C GLY A 225 21.76 -2.02 -4.33
N THR A 226 21.68 -2.72 -3.20
CA THR A 226 20.59 -3.68 -2.94
C THR A 226 19.29 -2.93 -2.69
N VAL A 227 18.30 -3.13 -3.57
CA VAL A 227 16.96 -2.53 -3.48
C VAL A 227 16.06 -3.32 -2.51
N PRO A 228 15.11 -2.69 -1.81
CA PRO A 228 14.16 -3.37 -0.93
C PRO A 228 13.10 -4.21 -1.63
N VAL A 229 12.64 -3.82 -2.82
CA VAL A 229 11.52 -4.48 -3.50
C VAL A 229 11.90 -4.86 -4.94
N ILE A 230 11.60 -6.11 -5.32
CA ILE A 230 11.79 -6.65 -6.67
C ILE A 230 10.47 -7.28 -7.11
N ASP A 231 9.97 -6.89 -8.28
CA ASP A 231 8.73 -7.43 -8.86
C ASP A 231 7.54 -7.43 -7.85
N ARG A 232 7.39 -6.33 -7.11
CA ARG A 232 6.36 -6.13 -6.05
C ARG A 232 6.43 -7.15 -4.89
N ALA A 233 7.61 -7.74 -4.68
CA ALA A 233 7.89 -8.67 -3.60
C ALA A 233 9.11 -8.19 -2.78
N PRO A 234 9.20 -8.54 -1.49
CA PRO A 234 10.35 -8.17 -0.67
C PRO A 234 11.62 -8.82 -1.23
N ASN A 235 12.70 -8.04 -1.33
CA ASN A 235 14.00 -8.56 -1.72
C ASN A 235 14.66 -9.29 -0.53
N PRO A 236 14.86 -10.62 -0.60
CA PRO A 236 15.42 -11.40 0.50
C PRO A 236 16.86 -10.99 0.86
N ASP A 237 17.59 -10.38 -0.06
CA ASP A 237 18.95 -9.88 0.19
C ASP A 237 18.96 -8.54 0.93
N TRP A 238 17.86 -7.78 0.88
CA TRP A 238 17.72 -6.51 1.59
C TRP A 238 17.40 -6.71 3.09
N VAL A 239 16.60 -7.73 3.43
CA VAL A 239 16.16 -8.06 4.80
C VAL A 239 17.32 -8.37 5.77
N ARG A 240 18.53 -8.62 5.24
CA ARG A 240 19.72 -8.99 6.02
C ARG A 240 20.17 -7.91 7.01
N ASP A 241 19.68 -6.67 6.88
CA ASP A 241 20.01 -5.55 7.76
C ASP A 241 19.17 -5.48 9.05
N GLY A 242 18.44 -6.55 9.37
CA GLY A 242 17.96 -6.82 10.73
C GLY A 242 16.54 -6.33 11.04
N TRP A 243 15.75 -6.00 10.02
CA TRP A 243 14.35 -5.63 10.22
C TRP A 243 13.42 -6.84 10.07
N ALA A 244 13.19 -7.52 11.19
CA ALA A 244 12.20 -8.59 11.25
C ALA A 244 10.79 -8.02 10.97
N GLY A 245 10.13 -8.53 9.95
CA GLY A 245 8.76 -8.13 9.57
C GLY A 245 8.64 -7.34 8.27
N PHE A 246 9.75 -6.99 7.60
CA PHE A 246 9.72 -6.31 6.30
C PHE A 246 8.86 -7.06 5.27
N ASP A 247 9.02 -8.39 5.20
CA ASP A 247 8.29 -9.22 4.23
C ASP A 247 6.77 -9.09 4.41
N SER A 248 6.28 -9.21 5.65
CA SER A 248 4.87 -9.04 5.98
C SER A 248 4.39 -7.63 5.66
N LEU A 249 5.21 -6.62 5.90
CA LEU A 249 4.85 -5.24 5.60
C LEU A 249 4.70 -5.01 4.10
N ILE A 250 5.58 -5.58 3.28
CA ILE A 250 5.44 -5.52 1.82
C ILE A 250 4.20 -6.31 1.37
N GLU A 251 3.96 -7.50 1.92
CA GLU A 251 2.76 -8.28 1.60
C GLU A 251 1.47 -7.50 1.92
N ASP A 252 1.42 -6.81 3.06
CA ASP A 252 0.27 -6.00 3.48
C ASP A 252 0.11 -4.76 2.57
N ASN A 253 1.18 -4.00 2.34
CA ASN A 253 1.12 -2.76 1.54
C ASN A 253 0.75 -3.01 0.07
N PHE A 254 1.10 -4.18 -0.48
CA PHE A 254 0.75 -4.58 -1.84
C PHE A 254 -0.53 -5.44 -1.90
N SER A 255 -1.27 -5.56 -0.80
CA SER A 255 -2.54 -6.29 -0.79
C SER A 255 -3.67 -5.49 -1.45
N THR A 256 -4.66 -6.18 -2.00
CA THR A 256 -5.90 -5.54 -2.49
C THR A 256 -6.80 -5.01 -1.36
N ASP A 257 -6.57 -5.47 -0.13
CA ASP A 257 -7.27 -4.97 1.05
C ASP A 257 -6.75 -3.59 1.46
N THR A 258 -5.48 -3.29 1.13
CA THR A 258 -4.86 -1.98 1.35
C THR A 258 -4.96 -1.07 0.12
N ILE A 259 -4.71 -1.60 -1.08
CA ILE A 259 -4.80 -0.84 -2.33
C ILE A 259 -6.15 -1.10 -2.99
N ASN A 260 -7.09 -0.20 -2.75
CA ASN A 260 -8.43 -0.19 -3.34
C ASN A 260 -9.01 1.23 -3.35
N LEU A 261 -10.20 1.39 -3.93
CA LEU A 261 -10.84 2.69 -4.09
C LEU A 261 -11.33 3.32 -2.77
N ASP A 262 -11.32 2.61 -1.65
CA ASP A 262 -11.66 3.16 -0.34
C ASP A 262 -10.43 3.79 0.35
N MET A 263 -9.22 3.61 -0.19
CA MET A 263 -8.01 4.18 0.40
C MET A 263 -8.00 5.72 0.29
N PRO A 264 -7.44 6.44 1.28
CA PRO A 264 -7.37 7.89 1.22
C PRO A 264 -6.55 8.36 0.00
N MET A 265 -7.10 9.28 -0.78
CA MET A 265 -6.45 9.84 -1.97
C MET A 265 -6.87 11.28 -2.24
N ILE A 266 -5.96 12.07 -2.80
CA ILE A 266 -6.18 13.45 -3.18
C ILE A 266 -5.56 13.81 -4.52
N ILE A 267 -5.92 14.97 -5.05
CA ILE A 267 -5.21 15.63 -6.15
C ILE A 267 -4.40 16.79 -5.55
N ASN A 268 -3.08 16.80 -5.77
CA ASN A 268 -2.21 17.87 -5.28
C ASN A 268 -2.31 19.13 -6.17
N ASN A 269 -1.57 20.19 -5.79
CA ASN A 269 -1.56 21.46 -6.53
C ASN A 269 -1.06 21.35 -7.99
N ASN A 270 -0.40 20.26 -8.36
CA ASN A 270 0.10 19.99 -9.71
C ASN A 270 -0.88 19.13 -10.55
N GLY A 271 -1.99 18.67 -9.97
CA GLY A 271 -2.89 17.73 -10.64
C GLY A 271 -2.45 16.27 -10.57
N GLU A 272 -1.51 15.95 -9.68
CA GLU A 272 -1.03 14.59 -9.50
C GLU A 272 -1.88 13.90 -8.43
N LEU A 273 -2.20 12.63 -8.67
CA LEU A 273 -2.83 11.78 -7.67
C LEU A 273 -1.81 11.50 -6.56
N CYS A 274 -2.22 11.71 -5.31
CA CYS A 274 -1.48 11.26 -4.14
C CYS A 274 -2.35 10.28 -3.36
N VAL A 275 -1.79 9.15 -2.95
CA VAL A 275 -2.50 8.12 -2.17
C VAL A 275 -1.82 7.93 -0.82
N ASP A 276 -2.62 7.71 0.23
CA ASP A 276 -2.11 7.32 1.55
C ASP A 276 -1.70 5.84 1.50
N GLN A 277 -0.41 5.62 1.38
CA GLN A 277 0.23 4.37 1.67
C GLN A 277 1.01 4.58 2.96
N ALA A 278 0.56 3.95 4.05
CA ALA A 278 1.32 3.86 5.30
C ALA A 278 2.55 2.96 5.11
N ILE A 279 3.44 3.37 4.22
CA ILE A 279 4.72 2.76 4.01
C ILE A 279 5.49 3.09 5.29
N MET A 280 5.70 2.09 6.14
CA MET A 280 6.56 2.22 7.31
C MET A 280 7.92 1.58 7.04
N PRO A 281 8.91 2.32 6.56
CA PRO A 281 10.30 1.91 6.64
C PRO A 281 10.84 2.54 7.92
N CYS A 282 11.50 1.74 8.75
CA CYS A 282 12.29 2.17 9.90
C CYS A 282 11.57 2.87 11.09
N ALA A 283 11.31 2.04 12.11
CA ALA A 283 11.55 2.28 13.55
C ALA A 283 10.73 3.32 14.34
N ASP A 284 9.95 4.21 13.74
CA ASP A 284 9.01 5.02 14.52
C ASP A 284 7.75 5.33 13.71
N GLY A 285 6.58 4.90 14.19
CA GLY A 285 5.29 5.18 13.53
C GLY A 285 4.97 6.68 13.43
N HIS A 286 5.76 7.51 14.12
CA HIS A 286 5.70 8.95 14.08
C HIS A 286 6.28 9.56 12.80
N ASP A 287 7.15 8.85 12.06
CA ASP A 287 7.99 9.41 10.99
C ASP A 287 7.79 8.80 9.58
N SER A 288 6.77 7.96 9.38
CA SER A 288 6.42 7.46 8.05
C SER A 288 5.93 8.59 7.14
N GLU A 289 6.41 8.61 5.90
CA GLU A 289 5.73 9.35 4.82
C GLU A 289 4.52 8.53 4.40
N HIS A 290 3.35 9.15 4.52
CA HIS A 290 2.07 8.51 4.25
C HIS A 290 1.65 8.67 2.80
N PHE A 291 2.04 9.74 2.13
CA PHE A 291 1.51 10.04 0.81
C PHE A 291 2.58 10.01 -0.27
N ILE A 292 2.35 9.15 -1.28
CA ILE A 292 3.18 9.09 -2.49
C ILE A 292 2.39 9.58 -3.69
N THR A 293 3.10 10.17 -4.66
CA THR A 293 2.55 10.57 -5.96
C THR A 293 2.40 9.35 -6.87
N VAL A 294 1.30 9.28 -7.62
CA VAL A 294 0.97 8.18 -8.53
C VAL A 294 0.81 8.76 -9.95
N PRO A 295 1.49 8.21 -10.97
CA PRO A 295 2.32 6.99 -10.98
C PRO A 295 3.80 7.23 -10.64
N ALA A 296 4.20 8.45 -10.28
CA ALA A 296 5.62 8.84 -10.24
C ALA A 296 6.41 8.18 -9.09
N GLY A 297 5.75 7.77 -8.02
CA GLY A 297 6.40 7.14 -6.85
C GLY A 297 7.28 8.09 -6.05
N GLN A 298 7.00 9.40 -6.09
CA GLN A 298 7.75 10.41 -5.35
C GLN A 298 7.02 10.79 -4.07
N ASP A 299 7.77 11.22 -3.05
CA ASP A 299 7.22 11.89 -1.88
C ASP A 299 6.33 13.08 -2.30
N SER A 300 5.10 13.11 -1.79
CA SER A 300 4.12 14.15 -2.09
C SER A 300 4.35 15.46 -1.33
N GLY A 301 5.11 15.44 -0.23
CA GLY A 301 5.30 16.58 0.68
C GLY A 301 4.08 16.89 1.56
N ILE A 302 2.99 16.13 1.46
CA ILE A 302 1.71 16.41 2.14
C ILE A 302 1.87 16.42 3.66
N ARG A 303 2.64 15.48 4.21
CA ARG A 303 2.89 15.40 5.67
C ARG A 303 3.59 16.67 6.17
N ALA A 304 4.57 17.17 5.42
CA ALA A 304 5.27 18.42 5.76
C ALA A 304 4.32 19.63 5.74
N ASP A 305 3.41 19.69 4.75
CA ASP A 305 2.40 20.75 4.67
C ASP A 305 1.42 20.71 5.85
N ILE A 306 1.00 19.52 6.29
CA ILE A 306 0.10 19.33 7.45
C ILE A 306 0.77 19.75 8.77
N LEU A 307 2.07 19.50 8.92
CA LEU A 307 2.82 19.80 10.14
C LEU A 307 3.32 21.26 10.25
N SER A 308 3.19 22.05 9.17
CA SER A 308 3.67 23.44 9.07
C SER A 308 2.70 24.48 9.65
#